data_AF-A0A6M0Q6V8-F1
#
_entry.id   AF-A0A6M0Q6V8-F1
#
_cell.length_a   1.000
_cell.length_b   1.000
_cell.length_c   1.000
_cell.angle_alpha   90.00
_cell.angle_beta   90.00
_cell.angle_gamma   90.00
#
_symmetry.space_group_name_H-M   'P 1'
#
loop_
_entity.id
_entity.type
_entity.pdbx_description
1 polymer ?
#
loop_
_entity_poly.entity_id
_entity_poly.type
_entity_poly.pdbx_seq_one_letter_code
_entity_poly.pdbx_strand_id
1 'polypeptide(L)' 'MNPLIFLFLAAIFAGFALIKLPLAGTALYSLQPIVILVGIVVILVFAFVIIFKAFKALFQK' A
#
# COMPACT_ATOMS: atom_id res chain seq x y z
N MET A 1 -15.00 16.37 2.63
CA MET A 1 -13.77 15.53 2.63
C MET A 1 -14.12 14.20 1.97
N ASN A 2 -13.32 13.71 1.01
CA ASN A 2 -13.63 12.49 0.28
C ASN A 2 -13.06 11.28 1.05
N PRO A 3 -13.89 10.45 1.70
CA PRO A 3 -13.41 9.39 2.61
C PRO A 3 -12.52 8.35 1.90
N LEU A 4 -12.66 8.24 0.58
CA LEU A 4 -11.89 7.31 -0.25
C LEU A 4 -10.40 7.64 -0.32
N ILE A 5 -10.00 8.91 -0.23
CA ILE A 5 -8.57 9.30 -0.27
C ILE A 5 -7.84 8.81 0.98
N PHE A 6 -8.48 8.92 2.14
CA PHE A 6 -7.94 8.40 3.40
C PHE A 6 -7.85 6.87 3.39
N LEU A 7 -8.81 6.18 2.77
CA LEU A 7 -8.75 4.73 2.59
C LEU A 7 -7.53 4.31 1.76
N PHE A 8 -7.26 4.98 0.63
CA PHE A 8 -6.09 4.68 -0.20
C PHE A 8 -4.78 4.96 0.53
N LEU A 9 -4.71 6.06 1.29
CA LEU A 9 -3.54 6.39 2.10
C LEU A 9 -3.32 5.36 3.23
N ALA A 10 -4.38 4.96 3.92
CA ALA A 10 -4.31 3.92 4.95
C ALA A 10 -3.87 2.57 4.37
N ALA A 11 -4.32 2.22 3.16
CA ALA A 11 -3.89 1.01 2.47
C ALA A 11 -2.39 1.02 2.12
N ILE A 12 -1.85 2.18 1.71
CA ILE A 12 -0.41 2.34 1.47
C ILE A 12 0.37 2.13 2.77
N PHE A 13 -0.07 2.73 3.88
CA PHE A 13 0.57 2.53 5.18
C PHE A 13 0.49 1.08 5.67
N ALA A 14 -0.63 0.40 5.42
CA ALA A 14 -0.77 -1.03 5.70
C ALA A 14 0.23 -1.87 4.89
N GLY A 15 0.45 -1.53 3.61
CA GLY A 15 1.47 -2.20 2.79
C GLY A 15 2.89 -2.03 3.33
N PHE A 16 3.25 -0.83 3.80
CA PHE A 16 4.55 -0.61 4.46
C PHE A 16 4.67 -1.35 5.79
N ALA A 17 3.60 -1.39 6.58
CA ALA A 17 3.55 -2.14 7.83
C ALA A 17 3.73 -3.65 7.58
N LEU A 18 3.15 -4.17 6.49
CA LEU A 18 3.26 -5.57 6.10
C LEU A 18 4.70 -5.96 5.73
N ILE A 19 5.43 -5.09 5.03
CA ILE A 19 6.86 -5.29 4.70
C ILE A 19 7.74 -5.27 5.97
N LYS A 20 7.39 -4.44 6.95
CA LYS A 20 8.16 -4.26 8.19
C LYS A 20 7.78 -5.24 9.31
N LEU A 21 6.86 -6.17 9.05
CA LEU A 21 6.42 -7.13 10.05
C LEU A 21 7.57 -8.10 10.41
N PRO A 22 7.94 -8.22 11.69
CA PRO A 22 8.97 -9.17 12.11
C PRO A 22 8.42 -10.60 12.03
N LEU A 23 8.76 -11.30 10.95
CA LEU A 23 8.36 -12.71 10.72
C LEU A 23 9.41 -13.72 11.22
N ALA A 24 10.60 -13.25 11.62
CA ALA A 24 11.66 -14.08 12.15
C ALA A 24 11.23 -14.79 13.45
N GLY A 25 11.43 -16.10 13.53
CA GLY A 25 11.03 -16.91 14.69
C GLY A 25 9.53 -17.22 14.78
N THR A 26 8.72 -16.87 13.77
CA THR A 26 7.29 -17.19 13.70
C THR A 26 7.03 -18.33 12.71
N ALA A 27 5.88 -19.00 12.85
CA ALA A 27 5.40 -20.02 11.90
C ALA A 27 5.20 -19.48 10.46
N LEU A 28 5.20 -18.16 10.29
CA LEU A 28 5.00 -17.46 9.02
C LEU A 28 6.33 -17.08 8.34
N TYR A 29 7.48 -17.47 8.89
CA TYR A 29 8.79 -17.16 8.30
C TYR A 29 8.93 -17.66 6.86
N SER A 30 8.38 -18.84 6.55
CA SER A 30 8.38 -19.40 5.19
C SER A 30 7.58 -18.56 4.18
N LEU A 31 6.62 -17.77 4.66
CA LEU A 31 5.78 -16.89 3.85
C LEU A 31 6.35 -15.48 3.71
N GLN A 32 7.46 -15.16 4.40
CA GLN A 32 8.11 -13.85 4.34
C GLN A 32 8.27 -13.28 2.91
N PRO A 33 8.78 -14.02 1.90
CA PRO A 33 8.90 -13.47 0.55
C PRO A 33 7.55 -13.10 -0.06
N ILE A 34 6.50 -13.87 0.23
CA ILE A 34 5.14 -13.62 -0.26
C ILE A 34 4.53 -12.39 0.43
N VAL A 35 4.71 -12.27 1.75
CA VAL A 35 4.23 -11.12 2.54
C VAL A 35 4.86 -9.82 2.06
N ILE A 36 6.17 -9.83 1.78
CA ILE A 36 6.89 -8.67 1.22
C ILE A 36 6.37 -8.35 -0.19
N LEU A 37 6.22 -9.36 -1.06
CA LEU A 37 5.71 -9.16 -2.41
C LEU A 37 4.31 -8.51 -2.40
N VAL A 38 3.40 -9.02 -1.57
CA VAL A 38 2.05 -8.46 -1.41
C VAL A 38 2.12 -7.01 -0.91
N GLY A 39 2.96 -6.73 0.10
CA GLY A 39 3.13 -5.37 0.63
C GLY A 39 3.59 -4.38 -0.45
N ILE A 40 4.54 -4.78 -1.29
CA ILE A 40 5.03 -3.96 -2.40
C ILE A 40 3.92 -3.72 -3.43
N VAL A 41 3.20 -4.76 -3.84
CA VAL A 41 2.09 -4.65 -4.80
C VAL A 41 1.01 -3.70 -4.29
N VAL A 42 0.62 -3.84 -3.02
CA VAL A 42 -0.37 -2.96 -2.38
C VAL A 42 0.09 -1.50 -2.43
N ILE A 43 1.33 -1.21 -2.03
CA ILE A 43 1.88 0.16 -2.08
C ILE A 43 1.82 0.72 -3.51
N LEU A 44 2.30 -0.04 -4.49
CA LEU A 44 2.39 0.43 -5.87
C LEU A 44 1.01 0.72 -6.47
N VAL A 45 0.05 -0.19 -6.30
CA VAL A 45 -1.30 -0.05 -6.87
C VAL A 45 -2.00 1.17 -6.27
N PHE A 46 -2.00 1.30 -4.95
CA PHE A 46 -2.70 2.42 -4.31
C PHE A 46 -1.98 3.76 -4.52
N ALA A 47 -0.65 3.78 -4.51
CA ALA A 47 0.12 4.98 -4.84
C ALA A 47 -0.17 5.44 -6.27
N PHE A 48 -0.19 4.51 -7.23
CA PHE A 48 -0.52 4.81 -8.63
C PHE A 48 -1.92 5.42 -8.77
N VAL A 49 -2.92 4.86 -8.08
CA VAL A 49 -4.30 5.39 -8.09
C VAL A 49 -4.36 6.81 -7.52
N ILE A 50 -3.68 7.09 -6.39
CA ILE A 50 -3.64 8.43 -5.80
C ILE A 50 -2.97 9.42 -6.76
N ILE A 51 -1.82 9.04 -7.33
CA ILE A 51 -1.08 9.87 -8.30
C ILE A 51 -1.98 10.18 -9.50
N PHE A 52 -2.61 9.17 -10.11
CA PHE A 52 -3.49 9.37 -11.25
C PHE A 52 -4.68 10.30 -10.92
N LYS A 53 -5.30 10.14 -9.75
CA LYS A 53 -6.37 11.03 -9.27
C LYS A 53 -5.86 12.46 -9.06
N ALA A 54 -4.66 12.63 -8.52
CA ALA A 54 -4.05 13.95 -8.33
C ALA A 54 -3.74 14.63 -9.67
N PHE A 55 -3.18 13.89 -10.64
CA PHE A 55 -2.98 14.37 -12.01
C PHE A 55 -4.31 14.81 -12.63
N LYS A 56 -5.34 13.97 -12.57
CA LYS A 56 -6.67 14.32 -13.09
C LYS A 56 -7.23 15.59 -12.43
N ALA A 57 -7.08 15.74 -11.11
CA ALA A 57 -7.53 16.93 -10.38
C ALA A 57 -6.72 18.19 -10.72
N LEU A 58 -5.44 18.06 -11.07
CA LEU A 58 -4.59 19.18 -11.45
C LEU A 58 -4.90 19.69 -12.86
N PHE A 59 -5.19 18.78 -13.79
CA PHE A 59 -5.44 19.12 -15.20
C PHE A 59 -6.93 19.32 -15.53
N GLN A 60 -7.85 18.76 -14.74
CA GLN A 60 -9.26 19.14 -14.77
C GLN A 60 -9.49 20.25 -13.75
N LYS A 61 -9.30 21.49 -14.19
CA LYS A 61 -9.88 22.65 -13.50
C LYS A 61 -11.40 22.67 -13.73
#